data_AF-A0A8J3T0J6-F1
#
_entry.id   AF-A0A8J3T0J6-F1
#
_cell.length_a   1.000
_cell.length_b   1.000
_cell.length_c   1.000
_cell.angle_alpha   90.00
_cell.angle_beta   90.00
_cell.angle_gamma   90.00
#
_symmetry.space_group_name_H-M   'P 1'
#
loop_
_entity.id
_entity.type
_entity.pdbx_description
1 polymer ?
#
loop_
_entity_poly.entity_id
_entity_poly.type
_entity_poly.pdbx_seq_one_letter_code
_entity_poly.pdbx_strand_id
1 'polypeptide(L)'
;MSESPQQGRSAAELLQQEAAAFRARRRTFDKGLIADTAWNGWRLSPDTLRLFLYDNDGHYAYELELLRLTDSARILDWVLMVNQKRLQGIDVANATLGFIRMIDDILRLQSNVCGSGENKQLTGQQIRDLAAAYVQRFNTA
;
A
#
# COMPACT_ATOMS: atom_id res chain seq x y z
N MET A 1 -39.66 -13.05 -4.11
CA MET A 1 -38.76 -12.08 -4.76
C MET A 1 -38.75 -10.85 -3.87
N SER A 2 -37.66 -10.62 -3.14
CA SER A 2 -37.49 -9.45 -2.28
C SER A 2 -36.17 -8.79 -2.65
N GLU A 3 -36.25 -7.76 -3.47
CA GLU A 3 -35.11 -6.89 -3.77
C GLU A 3 -34.79 -6.06 -2.52
N SER A 4 -33.58 -6.24 -1.98
CA SER A 4 -33.06 -5.38 -0.92
C SER A 4 -32.60 -4.06 -1.54
N PRO A 5 -33.03 -2.89 -1.03
CA PRO A 5 -32.54 -1.62 -1.55
C PRO A 5 -31.12 -1.39 -1.02
N GLN A 6 -30.13 -1.52 -1.89
CA GLN A 6 -28.78 -1.02 -1.63
C GLN A 6 -28.85 0.52 -1.60
N GLN A 7 -29.04 1.10 -0.41
CA GLN A 7 -28.90 2.54 -0.18
C GLN A 7 -27.46 2.96 -0.47
N GLY A 8 -27.26 3.64 -1.59
CA GLY A 8 -26.00 4.27 -1.95
C GLY A 8 -25.68 5.41 -0.98
N ARG A 9 -24.49 5.37 -0.38
CA ARG A 9 -23.96 6.46 0.46
C ARG A 9 -23.88 7.73 -0.38
N SER A 10 -24.26 8.86 0.19
CA SER A 10 -24.15 10.16 -0.46
C SER A 10 -22.68 10.58 -0.61
N ALA A 11 -22.38 11.41 -1.62
CA ALA A 11 -21.03 11.92 -1.84
C ALA A 11 -20.48 12.70 -0.62
N ALA A 12 -21.35 13.37 0.12
CA ALA A 12 -20.99 14.08 1.34
C ALA A 12 -20.53 13.11 2.45
N GLU A 13 -21.22 11.98 2.62
CA GLU A 13 -20.84 10.94 3.58
C GLU A 13 -19.52 10.28 3.18
N LEU A 14 -19.30 10.04 1.88
CA LEU A 14 -18.03 9.50 1.37
C LEU A 14 -16.86 10.47 1.67
N LEU A 15 -17.05 11.77 1.43
CA LEU A 15 -16.04 12.79 1.70
C LEU A 15 -15.76 12.97 3.20
N GLN A 16 -16.79 12.90 4.06
CA GLN A 16 -16.63 12.96 5.51
C GLN A 16 -15.90 11.73 6.04
N GLN A 17 -16.20 10.55 5.49
CA GLN A 17 -15.56 9.29 5.85
C GLN A 17 -14.09 9.26 5.41
N GLU A 18 -13.79 9.76 4.21
CA GLU A 18 -12.42 9.95 3.72
C GLU A 18 -11.65 10.97 4.58
N ALA A 19 -12.27 12.10 4.94
CA ALA A 19 -11.64 13.12 5.78
C ALA A 19 -11.39 12.61 7.22
N ALA A 20 -12.30 11.81 7.78
CA ALA A 20 -12.10 11.16 9.07
C ALA A 20 -11.00 10.09 9.01
N ALA A 21 -10.98 9.27 7.95
CA ALA A 21 -9.93 8.29 7.70
C ALA A 21 -8.56 8.97 7.51
N PHE A 22 -8.52 10.12 6.82
CA PHE A 22 -7.34 10.94 6.66
C PHE A 22 -6.83 11.51 7.99
N ARG A 23 -7.73 12.04 8.83
CA ARG A 23 -7.38 12.54 10.18
C ARG A 23 -6.97 11.43 11.16
N ALA A 24 -7.44 10.22 10.92
CA ALA A 24 -7.02 9.03 11.65
C ALA A 24 -5.69 8.45 11.12
N ARG A 25 -5.15 8.96 10.00
CA ARG A 25 -3.87 8.49 9.46
C ARG A 25 -2.75 8.73 10.47
N ARG A 26 -2.32 7.66 11.11
CA ARG A 26 -1.12 7.68 11.94
C ARG A 26 0.02 7.09 11.13
N ARG A 27 0.98 7.96 10.84
CA ARG A 27 2.31 7.60 10.39
C ARG A 27 3.15 7.35 11.63
N THR A 28 3.70 6.16 11.76
CA THR A 28 4.45 5.75 12.94
C THR A 28 5.67 4.93 12.57
N PHE A 29 6.70 4.99 13.41
CA PHE A 29 7.75 3.97 13.43
C PHE A 29 7.33 2.85 14.37
N ASP A 30 7.16 1.64 13.84
CA ASP A 30 6.92 0.44 14.63
C ASP A 30 8.12 -0.50 14.47
N LYS A 31 8.93 -0.63 15.53
CA LYS A 31 10.15 -1.46 15.57
C LYS A 31 11.14 -1.13 14.44
N GLY A 32 11.29 0.15 14.10
CA GLY A 32 12.16 0.62 13.02
C GLY A 32 11.56 0.47 11.61
N LEU A 33 10.32 -0.01 11.51
CA LEU A 33 9.58 -0.06 10.25
C LEU A 33 8.67 1.16 10.15
N ILE A 34 8.57 1.72 8.95
CA ILE A 34 7.59 2.76 8.65
C ILE A 34 6.23 2.10 8.44
N ALA A 35 5.24 2.58 9.19
CA ALA A 35 3.86 2.14 9.06
C ALA A 35 2.93 3.35 8.84
N ASP A 36 1.91 3.15 8.02
CA ASP A 36 0.77 4.05 7.89
C ASP A 36 -0.50 3.22 8.03
N THR A 37 -1.45 3.68 8.83
CA THR A 37 -2.77 3.03 8.95
C THR A 37 -3.47 2.81 7.59
N ALA A 38 -3.22 3.65 6.59
CA ALA A 38 -3.76 3.48 5.24
C ALA A 38 -3.20 2.26 4.51
N TRP A 39 -2.07 1.73 4.98
CA TRP A 39 -1.39 0.57 4.42
C TRP A 39 -1.91 -0.76 5.00
N ASN A 40 -2.94 -0.74 5.87
CA ASN A 40 -3.65 -1.93 6.34
C ASN A 40 -2.72 -3.10 6.77
N GLY A 41 -1.79 -2.80 7.69
CA GLY A 41 -0.86 -3.79 8.25
C GLY A 41 0.47 -3.91 7.51
N TRP A 42 0.59 -3.33 6.31
CA TRP A 42 1.87 -3.25 5.62
C TRP A 42 2.82 -2.23 6.25
N ARG A 43 4.11 -2.54 6.19
CA ARG A 43 5.20 -1.71 6.73
C ARG A 43 6.41 -1.77 5.82
N LEU A 44 7.15 -0.67 5.73
CA LEU A 44 8.38 -0.56 4.97
C LEU A 44 9.59 -0.61 5.91
N SER A 45 10.56 -1.49 5.63
CA SER A 45 11.91 -1.36 6.19
C SER A 45 12.73 -0.39 5.33
N PRO A 46 13.14 0.77 5.86
CA PRO A 46 13.93 1.74 5.10
C PRO A 46 15.33 1.21 4.75
N ASP A 47 15.89 0.31 5.56
CA ASP A 47 17.25 -0.21 5.38
C ASP A 47 17.31 -1.31 4.31
N THR A 48 16.32 -2.20 4.31
CA THR A 48 16.31 -3.40 3.44
C THR A 48 15.41 -3.25 2.22
N LEU A 49 14.57 -2.22 2.19
CA LEU A 49 13.53 -2.02 1.18
C LEU A 49 12.59 -3.24 1.04
N ARG A 50 12.35 -3.92 2.16
CA ARG A 50 11.36 -4.98 2.28
C ARG A 50 10.05 -4.42 2.79
N LEU A 51 8.97 -4.96 2.25
CA LEU A 51 7.60 -4.68 2.64
C LEU A 51 7.10 -5.85 3.46
N PHE A 52 6.69 -5.59 4.70
CA PHE A 52 6.24 -6.60 5.64
C PHE A 52 4.76 -6.41 5.92
N LEU A 53 3.99 -7.49 5.88
CA LEU A 53 2.59 -7.52 6.27
C LEU A 53 2.48 -8.17 7.65
N TYR A 54 1.81 -7.47 8.56
CA TYR A 54 1.47 -7.96 9.88
C TYR A 54 -0.05 -8.05 10.04
N ASP A 55 -0.51 -8.99 10.86
CA ASP A 55 -1.91 -9.05 11.29
C ASP A 55 -2.23 -8.01 12.37
N ASN A 56 -3.49 -7.97 12.80
CA ASN A 56 -3.95 -7.03 13.82
C ASN A 56 -3.35 -7.29 15.21
N ASP A 57 -2.85 -8.50 15.46
CA ASP A 57 -2.18 -8.89 16.70
C ASP A 57 -0.67 -8.61 16.64
N GLY A 58 -0.17 -8.13 15.50
CA GLY A 58 1.23 -7.81 15.27
C GLY A 58 2.10 -9.01 14.90
N HIS A 59 1.50 -10.14 14.52
CA HIS A 59 2.23 -11.29 14.00
C HIS A 59 2.61 -11.08 12.54
N TYR A 60 3.81 -11.52 12.19
CA TYR A 60 4.31 -11.52 10.83
C TYR A 60 3.50 -12.49 9.97
N ALA A 61 2.96 -12.01 8.84
CA ALA A 61 2.17 -12.81 7.92
C ALA A 61 2.86 -13.02 6.57
N TYR A 62 3.52 -11.99 6.04
CA TYR A 62 4.09 -12.05 4.68
C TYR A 62 5.16 -10.97 4.46
N GLU A 63 6.04 -11.19 3.48
CA GLU A 63 6.98 -10.16 3.02
C GLU A 63 7.16 -10.19 1.50
N LEU A 64 7.59 -9.06 0.95
CA LEU A 64 8.11 -8.96 -0.42
C LEU A 64 9.18 -7.88 -0.52
N GLU A 65 9.99 -7.95 -1.57
CA GLU A 65 11.08 -7.01 -1.81
C GLU A 65 10.63 -5.91 -2.78
N LEU A 66 10.73 -4.64 -2.36
CA LEU A 66 10.30 -3.49 -3.15
C LEU A 66 11.05 -3.41 -4.50
N LEU A 67 12.32 -3.81 -4.54
CA LEU A 67 13.16 -3.79 -5.74
C LEU A 67 12.65 -4.71 -6.86
N ARG A 68 11.73 -5.62 -6.57
CA ARG A 68 11.11 -6.50 -7.57
C ARG A 68 9.96 -5.82 -8.33
N LEU A 69 9.48 -4.68 -7.84
CA LEU A 69 8.36 -3.91 -8.41
C LEU A 69 8.86 -2.93 -9.50
N THR A 70 9.43 -3.47 -10.57
CA THR A 70 10.11 -2.68 -11.60
C THR A 70 9.20 -2.11 -12.68
N ASP A 71 8.00 -2.64 -12.86
CA ASP A 71 7.09 -2.28 -13.94
C ASP A 71 5.64 -2.61 -13.57
N SER A 72 4.70 -2.13 -14.37
CA SER A 72 3.26 -2.27 -14.11
C SER A 72 2.81 -3.73 -14.11
N ALA A 73 3.38 -4.56 -14.99
CA ALA A 73 3.03 -5.97 -15.10
C ALA A 73 3.43 -6.75 -13.84
N ARG A 74 4.66 -6.54 -13.34
CA ARG A 74 5.11 -7.14 -12.08
C ARG A 74 4.30 -6.65 -10.89
N ILE A 75 3.98 -5.37 -10.84
CA ILE A 75 3.15 -4.82 -9.76
C ILE A 75 1.76 -5.47 -9.76
N LEU A 76 1.13 -5.60 -10.93
CA LEU A 76 -0.15 -6.27 -11.07
C LEU A 76 -0.08 -7.75 -10.67
N ASP A 77 0.98 -8.46 -11.06
CA ASP A 77 1.22 -9.84 -10.64
C ASP A 77 1.27 -9.96 -9.11
N TRP A 78 1.99 -9.06 -8.43
CA TRP A 78 2.03 -9.02 -6.97
C TRP A 78 0.68 -8.69 -6.34
N VAL A 79 -0.09 -7.76 -6.91
CA VAL A 79 -1.46 -7.46 -6.45
C VAL A 79 -2.33 -8.70 -6.51
N LEU A 80 -2.32 -9.42 -7.63
CA LEU A 80 -3.07 -10.66 -7.80
C LEU A 80 -2.58 -11.76 -6.86
N MET A 81 -1.26 -11.86 -6.66
CA MET A 81 -0.66 -12.83 -5.76
C MET A 81 -1.10 -12.59 -4.32
N VAL A 82 -1.00 -11.36 -3.81
CA VAL A 82 -1.45 -10.99 -2.46
C VAL A 82 -2.95 -11.30 -2.31
N ASN A 83 -3.76 -10.92 -3.29
CA ASN A 83 -5.21 -11.13 -3.26
C ASN A 83 -5.62 -12.62 -3.26
N GLN A 84 -4.77 -13.51 -3.78
CA GLN A 84 -5.02 -14.95 -3.80
C GLN A 84 -4.43 -15.70 -2.59
N LYS A 85 -3.63 -15.03 -1.74
CA LYS A 85 -3.09 -15.67 -0.54
C LYS A 85 -4.20 -15.95 0.47
N ARG A 86 -4.13 -17.12 1.11
CA ARG A 86 -4.92 -17.44 2.29
C ARG A 86 -4.04 -17.25 3.52
N LEU A 87 -3.97 -16.01 4.01
CA LEU A 87 -3.21 -15.65 5.20
C LEU A 87 -4.13 -15.71 6.43
N GLN A 88 -3.76 -16.49 7.43
CA GLN A 88 -4.54 -16.59 8.67
C GLN A 88 -4.52 -15.24 9.40
N GLY A 89 -5.68 -14.80 9.92
CA GLY A 89 -5.79 -13.55 10.67
C GLY A 89 -5.75 -12.27 9.82
N ILE A 90 -5.63 -12.39 8.49
CA ILE A 90 -5.56 -11.27 7.56
C ILE A 90 -6.85 -11.17 6.75
N ASP A 91 -7.43 -9.97 6.72
CA ASP A 91 -8.39 -9.60 5.69
C ASP A 91 -7.63 -9.29 4.40
N VAL A 92 -7.67 -10.23 3.46
CA VAL A 92 -6.93 -10.19 2.20
C VAL A 92 -7.36 -9.02 1.30
N ALA A 93 -8.63 -8.61 1.34
CA ALA A 93 -9.10 -7.48 0.55
C ALA A 93 -8.48 -6.17 1.07
N ASN A 94 -8.46 -6.00 2.40
CA ASN A 94 -7.81 -4.86 3.03
C ASN A 94 -6.29 -4.89 2.86
N ALA A 95 -5.65 -6.06 2.95
CA ALA A 95 -4.22 -6.20 2.71
C ALA A 95 -3.85 -5.85 1.26
N THR A 96 -4.67 -6.26 0.27
CA THR A 96 -4.48 -5.91 -1.14
C THR A 96 -4.60 -4.40 -1.35
N LEU A 97 -5.63 -3.77 -0.79
CA LEU A 97 -5.82 -2.32 -0.86
C LEU A 97 -4.67 -1.56 -0.19
N GLY A 98 -4.22 -2.03 0.97
CA GLY A 98 -3.08 -1.46 1.70
C GLY A 98 -1.79 -1.57 0.92
N PHE A 99 -1.56 -2.70 0.25
CA PHE A 99 -0.42 -2.89 -0.64
C PHE A 99 -0.41 -1.87 -1.77
N ILE A 100 -1.54 -1.70 -2.48
CA ILE A 100 -1.68 -0.73 -3.59
C ILE A 100 -1.39 0.70 -3.10
N ARG A 101 -1.94 1.10 -1.95
CA ARG A 101 -1.71 2.42 -1.37
C ARG A 101 -0.25 2.64 -0.99
N MET A 102 0.37 1.67 -0.34
CA MET A 102 1.76 1.73 0.06
C MET A 102 2.70 1.87 -1.14
N ILE A 103 2.51 1.05 -2.18
CA ILE A 103 3.37 1.13 -3.37
C ILE A 103 3.14 2.42 -4.15
N ASP A 104 1.93 2.99 -4.15
CA ASP A 104 1.69 4.30 -4.77
C ASP A 104 2.31 5.45 -3.97
N ASP A 105 2.23 5.42 -2.64
CA ASP A 105 2.91 6.39 -1.78
C ASP A 105 4.43 6.43 -1.99
N ILE A 106 5.03 5.24 -2.16
CA ILE A 106 6.48 5.07 -2.33
C ILE A 106 6.91 5.35 -3.77
N LEU A 107 6.32 4.64 -4.74
CA LEU A 107 6.76 4.63 -6.13
C LEU A 107 6.06 5.67 -7.00
N ARG A 108 4.93 6.25 -6.56
CA ARG A 108 4.07 7.16 -7.33
C ARG A 108 3.73 6.56 -8.69
N LEU A 109 2.90 5.53 -8.66
CA LEU A 109 2.69 4.61 -9.79
C LEU A 109 2.33 5.36 -11.07
N GLN A 110 1.47 6.36 -10.99
CA GLN A 110 1.02 7.10 -12.16
C GLN A 110 2.17 7.84 -12.88
N SER A 111 3.07 8.48 -12.14
CA SER A 111 4.18 9.22 -12.76
C SER A 111 5.29 8.31 -13.26
N ASN A 112 5.56 7.21 -12.55
CA ASN A 112 6.78 6.43 -12.72
C ASN A 112 6.58 5.07 -13.39
N VAL A 113 5.36 4.55 -13.42
CA VAL A 113 5.07 3.18 -13.88
C VAL A 113 3.92 3.12 -14.90
N CYS A 114 2.79 3.80 -14.65
CA CYS A 114 1.52 3.63 -15.38
C CYS A 114 1.17 4.79 -16.34
N GLY A 115 2.11 5.67 -16.67
CA GLY A 115 1.82 6.94 -17.36
C GLY A 115 1.28 6.78 -18.79
N SER A 116 0.02 7.16 -18.99
CA SER A 116 -0.64 7.28 -20.32
C SER A 116 -0.55 6.04 -21.23
N GLY A 117 -0.48 4.84 -20.64
CA GLY A 117 -0.35 3.60 -21.41
C GLY A 117 1.06 3.30 -21.91
N GLU A 118 2.05 4.15 -21.60
CA GLU A 118 3.45 3.85 -21.84
C GLU A 118 3.98 2.93 -20.75
N ASN A 119 4.62 1.84 -21.14
CA ASN A 119 5.28 0.95 -20.20
C ASN A 119 6.59 1.61 -19.71
N LYS A 120 6.60 2.04 -18.46
CA LYS A 120 7.81 2.56 -17.81
C LYS A 120 8.40 1.47 -16.92
N GLN A 121 9.71 1.27 -17.07
CA GLN A 121 10.47 0.34 -16.25
C GLN A 121 11.43 1.11 -15.33
N LEU A 122 11.29 0.88 -14.04
CA LEU A 122 12.18 1.40 -13.02
C LEU A 122 13.40 0.48 -12.86
N THR A 123 14.57 1.09 -12.82
CA THR A 123 15.80 0.45 -12.35
C THR A 123 15.77 0.31 -10.82
N GLY A 124 16.59 -0.60 -10.30
CA GLY A 124 16.76 -0.74 -8.85
C GLY A 124 17.22 0.56 -8.18
N GLN A 125 18.05 1.38 -8.84
CA GLN A 125 18.48 2.67 -8.32
C GLN A 125 17.31 3.67 -8.23
N GLN A 126 16.47 3.76 -9.27
CA GLN A 126 15.30 4.65 -9.23
C GLN A 126 14.32 4.25 -8.11
N ILE A 127 14.13 2.95 -7.85
CA ILE A 127 13.31 2.48 -6.73
C ILE A 127 13.93 2.91 -5.39
N ARG A 128 15.25 2.78 -5.23
CA ARG A 128 15.96 3.25 -4.03
C ARG A 128 15.79 4.74 -3.82
N ASP A 129 15.92 5.54 -4.86
CA ASP A 129 15.79 7.00 -4.80
C ASP A 129 14.36 7.42 -4.43
N LEU A 130 13.34 6.75 -5.00
CA LEU A 130 11.93 6.98 -4.67
C LEU A 130 11.62 6.61 -3.21
N ALA A 131 12.13 5.47 -2.75
CA ALA A 131 11.99 5.04 -1.36
C ALA A 131 12.69 6.00 -0.39
N ALA A 132 13.93 6.42 -0.69
CA ALA A 132 14.66 7.39 0.12
C ALA A 132 13.92 8.73 0.18
N ALA A 133 13.39 9.21 -0.94
CA ALA A 133 12.59 10.42 -1.00
C ALA A 133 11.28 10.27 -0.19
N TYR A 134 10.66 9.10 -0.18
CA TYR A 134 9.51 8.82 0.68
C TYR A 134 9.89 8.87 2.16
N VAL A 135 10.98 8.21 2.58
CA VAL A 135 11.47 8.21 3.97
C VAL A 135 11.80 9.63 4.44
N GLN A 136 12.44 10.45 3.60
CA GLN A 136 12.72 11.85 3.92
C GLN A 136 11.43 12.66 4.14
N ARG A 137 10.42 12.49 3.27
CA ARG A 137 9.10 13.13 3.44
C ARG A 137 8.39 12.64 4.71
N PHE A 138 8.55 11.36 5.05
CA PHE A 138 7.97 10.79 6.25
C PHE A 138 8.57 11.40 7.51
N ASN A 139 9.88 11.66 7.54
CA ASN A 139 10.57 12.24 8.69
C ASN A 139 10.33 13.74 8.89
N THR A 140 9.79 14.43 7.88
CA THR A 140 9.61 15.89 7.88
C THR A 140 8.15 16.32 8.04
N ALA A 141 7.22 15.37 8.01
CA ALA A 141 5.78 15.58 8.15
C ALA A 141 5.31 15.30 9.58
#